data_AF-A0A849WK27-F1
#
_entry.id   AF-A0A849WK27-F1
#
_cell.length_a   1.000
_cell.length_b   1.000
_cell.length_c   1.000
_cell.angle_alpha   90.00
_cell.angle_beta   90.00
_cell.angle_gamma   90.00
#
_symmetry.space_group_name_H-M   'P 1'
#
loop_
_entity.id
_entity.type
_entity.pdbx_description
1 polymer ?
#
loop_
_entity_poly.entity_id
_entity_poly.type
_entity_poly.pdbx_seq_one_letter_code
_entity_poly.pdbx_strand_id
1 'polypeptide(L)'
;MEQFKSRLGQIDLALKEARFSQAQVLFFELARHKCPREHLLELCQIARRLNQPYHILRWLYPIVRSETENSPPATDAEKSIFAVGLTRIGAFHEAQQLLQELPDQQADKFFALGLLYIWQWKYDQAIRPLKKYLHFFQVGHYSYLIGLLNLTAAYVNTDQRRIGSESAQKLLSFCGQNQFPLIKANTLEILAQSCLHEKNFSKAEFYLNESASILKSSGSDYELFVNKWKLILKILQESVDLEELTQLKVFAQKKRVFEALRELDFYHSLATRDENAFLKVYSGTRFTGYKKRIKSLFGFQKSVPRHFQCHFGDGNSSKKFNPDHLNLTKTSRLLFKIILSDYYRPIQLGEVFKELYPEEHFNPQTSLPRLYQVFRRLKKELKQEQAPLKVHWDKKQISWMVLSSFVLEVEPVQKKVELLKVSTHVFSVAQIIDELGVSKSAAYRLIDQALILKKIRRQGAGIFKKVG
;
A
#
# COMPACT_ATOMS: atom_id res chain seq x y z
N MET A 1 -31.77 13.23 -15.07
CA MET A 1 -30.90 13.55 -13.92
C MET A 1 -31.38 12.84 -12.65
N GLU A 2 -32.68 12.94 -12.29
CA GLU A 2 -33.23 12.26 -11.10
C GLU A 2 -32.98 10.75 -11.04
N GLN A 3 -33.12 10.04 -12.16
CA GLN A 3 -32.82 8.59 -12.22
C GLN A 3 -31.34 8.29 -11.88
N PHE A 4 -30.40 9.17 -12.25
CA PHE A 4 -28.97 9.00 -11.96
C PHE A 4 -28.71 9.17 -10.46
N LYS A 5 -29.26 10.22 -9.85
CA LYS A 5 -29.18 10.50 -8.42
C LYS A 5 -29.82 9.37 -7.58
N SER A 6 -30.97 8.86 -8.01
CA SER A 6 -31.64 7.73 -7.36
C SER A 6 -30.75 6.47 -7.37
N ARG A 7 -30.12 6.14 -8.51
CA ARG A 7 -29.19 5.01 -8.61
C ARG A 7 -27.95 5.19 -7.73
N LEU A 8 -27.37 6.40 -7.62
CA LEU A 8 -26.26 6.68 -6.70
C LEU A 8 -26.67 6.40 -5.25
N GLY A 9 -27.87 6.85 -4.85
CA GLY A 9 -28.42 6.58 -3.51
C GLY A 9 -28.58 5.08 -3.22
N GLN A 10 -29.06 4.30 -4.18
CA GLN A 10 -29.17 2.85 -4.04
C GLN A 10 -27.81 2.16 -3.86
N ILE A 11 -26.80 2.58 -4.60
CA ILE A 11 -25.43 2.04 -4.46
C ILE A 11 -24.84 2.41 -3.09
N ASP A 12 -25.00 3.66 -2.66
CA ASP A 12 -24.50 4.11 -1.36
C ASP A 12 -25.16 3.37 -0.19
N LEU A 13 -26.48 3.16 -0.27
CA LEU A 13 -27.22 2.36 0.72
C LEU A 13 -26.71 0.92 0.75
N ALA A 14 -26.58 0.26 -0.40
CA ALA A 14 -26.04 -1.09 -0.48
C ALA A 14 -24.62 -1.18 0.12
N LEU A 15 -23.76 -0.19 -0.10
CA LEU A 15 -22.43 -0.13 0.52
C LEU A 15 -22.48 0.08 2.04
N LYS A 16 -23.41 0.89 2.56
CA LYS A 16 -23.60 1.13 4.00
C LYS A 16 -24.10 -0.12 4.72
N GLU A 17 -24.91 -0.93 4.04
CA GLU A 17 -25.44 -2.21 4.52
C GLU A 17 -24.55 -3.41 4.21
N ALA A 18 -23.30 -3.18 3.76
CA ALA A 18 -22.34 -4.21 3.40
C ALA A 18 -22.80 -5.19 2.29
N ARG A 19 -23.75 -4.80 1.44
CA ARG A 19 -24.19 -5.54 0.24
C ARG A 19 -23.28 -5.28 -0.97
N PHE A 20 -21.99 -5.63 -0.85
CA PHE A 20 -20.95 -5.25 -1.82
C PHE A 20 -21.18 -5.79 -3.24
N SER A 21 -21.63 -7.03 -3.39
CA SER A 21 -21.88 -7.63 -4.72
C SER A 21 -22.97 -6.86 -5.48
N GLN A 22 -24.05 -6.50 -4.80
CA GLN A 22 -25.13 -5.70 -5.38
C GLN A 22 -24.63 -4.29 -5.74
N ALA A 23 -23.87 -3.65 -4.84
CA ALA A 23 -23.29 -2.33 -5.10
C ALA A 23 -22.36 -2.36 -6.32
N GLN A 24 -21.58 -3.43 -6.53
CA GLN A 24 -20.72 -3.58 -7.71
C GLN A 24 -21.53 -3.71 -9.00
N VAL A 25 -22.57 -4.54 -9.03
CA VAL A 25 -23.44 -4.70 -10.20
C VAL A 25 -24.05 -3.36 -10.59
N LEU A 26 -24.71 -2.69 -9.63
CA LEU A 26 -25.34 -1.38 -9.83
C LEU A 26 -24.32 -0.31 -10.28
N PHE A 27 -23.11 -0.31 -9.69
CA PHE A 27 -22.04 0.59 -10.10
C PHE A 27 -21.61 0.37 -11.55
N PHE A 28 -21.38 -0.87 -11.97
CA PHE A 28 -20.92 -1.15 -13.34
C PHE A 28 -22.01 -0.91 -14.39
N GLU A 29 -23.28 -1.06 -14.03
CA GLU A 29 -24.39 -0.61 -14.88
C GLU A 29 -24.37 0.91 -15.04
N LEU A 30 -24.30 1.65 -13.92
CA LEU A 30 -24.29 3.11 -13.94
C LEU A 30 -23.06 3.69 -14.66
N ALA A 31 -21.89 3.08 -14.44
CA ALA A 31 -20.60 3.51 -15.00
C ALA A 31 -20.48 3.39 -16.52
N ARG A 32 -21.42 2.71 -17.20
CA ARG A 32 -21.50 2.64 -18.67
C ARG A 32 -22.10 3.92 -19.27
N HIS A 33 -22.86 4.68 -18.48
CA HIS A 33 -23.50 5.91 -18.93
C HIS A 33 -22.58 7.13 -18.72
N LYS A 34 -22.78 8.17 -19.53
CA LYS A 34 -22.11 9.46 -19.34
C LYS A 34 -22.63 10.10 -18.04
N CYS A 35 -21.74 10.30 -17.07
CA CYS A 35 -22.07 10.93 -15.79
C CYS A 35 -22.02 12.46 -15.92
N PRO A 36 -23.11 13.18 -15.58
CA PRO A 36 -23.07 14.65 -15.45
C PRO A 36 -22.04 15.10 -14.41
N ARG A 37 -21.36 16.22 -14.63
CA ARG A 37 -20.27 16.69 -13.74
C ARG A 37 -20.73 16.89 -12.29
N GLU A 38 -21.94 17.40 -12.09
CA GLU A 38 -22.56 17.59 -10.77
C GLU A 38 -22.67 16.31 -9.92
N HIS A 39 -22.71 15.14 -10.57
CA HIS A 39 -22.80 13.83 -9.91
C HIS A 39 -21.47 13.06 -9.94
N LEU A 40 -20.44 13.60 -10.60
CA LEU A 40 -19.21 12.89 -10.86
C LEU A 40 -18.40 12.62 -9.59
N LEU A 41 -18.39 13.59 -8.67
CA LEU A 41 -17.71 13.45 -7.39
C LEU A 41 -18.33 12.31 -6.56
N GLU A 42 -19.66 12.26 -6.45
CA GLU A 42 -20.38 11.20 -5.74
C GLU A 42 -20.10 9.82 -6.36
N LEU A 43 -20.13 9.72 -7.69
CA LEU A 43 -19.78 8.49 -8.41
C LEU A 43 -18.32 8.07 -8.14
N CYS A 44 -17.39 9.02 -8.10
CA CYS A 44 -15.99 8.74 -7.77
C CYS A 44 -15.78 8.30 -6.31
N GLN A 45 -16.56 8.83 -5.37
CA GLN A 45 -16.55 8.38 -3.97
C GLN A 45 -17.06 6.92 -3.84
N ILE A 46 -18.09 6.55 -4.60
CA ILE A 46 -18.55 5.15 -4.71
C ILE A 46 -17.45 4.28 -5.32
N ALA A 47 -16.85 4.72 -6.45
CA ALA A 47 -15.76 4.00 -7.10
C ALA A 47 -14.57 3.76 -6.15
N ARG A 48 -14.26 4.73 -5.28
CA ARG A 48 -13.22 4.58 -4.24
C ARG A 48 -13.57 3.45 -3.27
N ARG A 49 -14.81 3.42 -2.75
CA ARG A 49 -15.28 2.39 -1.81
C ARG A 49 -15.34 1.00 -2.45
N LEU A 50 -15.59 0.94 -3.76
CA LEU A 50 -15.58 -0.29 -4.57
C LEU A 50 -14.19 -0.66 -5.13
N ASN A 51 -13.13 0.03 -4.72
CA ASN A 51 -11.76 -0.19 -5.20
C ASN A 51 -11.64 -0.17 -6.74
N GLN A 52 -12.22 0.86 -7.36
CA GLN A 52 -12.18 1.12 -8.80
C GLN A 52 -11.34 2.36 -9.15
N PRO A 53 -10.04 2.40 -8.79
CA PRO A 53 -9.24 3.61 -8.92
C PRO A 53 -9.05 4.08 -10.37
N TYR A 54 -8.98 3.16 -11.33
CA TYR A 54 -8.88 3.52 -12.75
C TYR A 54 -10.12 4.22 -13.30
N HIS A 55 -11.30 3.96 -12.73
CA HIS A 55 -12.51 4.72 -13.10
C HIS A 55 -12.41 6.16 -12.61
N ILE A 56 -12.01 6.35 -11.34
CA ILE A 56 -11.76 7.68 -10.76
C ILE A 56 -10.76 8.45 -11.63
N LEU A 57 -9.61 7.84 -11.92
CA LEU A 57 -8.55 8.48 -12.71
C LEU A 57 -9.05 8.81 -14.12
N ARG A 58 -9.69 7.87 -14.82
CA ARG A 58 -10.17 8.11 -16.18
C ARG A 58 -11.19 9.23 -16.26
N TRP A 59 -12.10 9.30 -15.30
CA TRP A 59 -13.18 10.29 -15.30
C TRP A 59 -12.70 11.69 -14.89
N LEU A 60 -11.79 11.78 -13.92
CA LEU A 60 -11.33 13.06 -13.39
C LEU A 60 -10.06 13.57 -14.04
N TYR A 61 -9.28 12.75 -14.74
CA TYR A 61 -8.09 13.20 -15.48
C TYR A 61 -8.37 14.42 -16.38
N PRO A 62 -9.38 14.43 -17.28
CA PRO A 62 -9.62 15.59 -18.15
C PRO A 62 -10.04 16.86 -17.39
N ILE A 63 -10.46 16.75 -16.13
CA ILE A 63 -10.87 17.88 -15.28
C ILE A 63 -9.68 18.38 -14.46
N VAL A 64 -8.95 17.47 -13.80
CA VAL A 64 -7.81 17.79 -12.93
C VAL A 64 -6.56 18.19 -13.72
N ARG A 65 -6.41 17.66 -14.94
CA ARG A 65 -5.28 17.94 -15.85
C ARG A 65 -5.75 18.60 -17.14
N SER A 66 -6.82 19.40 -17.07
CA SER A 66 -7.32 20.12 -18.24
C SER A 66 -6.27 21.12 -18.73
N GLU A 67 -5.89 21.02 -20.00
CA GLU A 67 -5.07 22.02 -20.69
C GLU A 67 -5.92 23.07 -21.42
N THR A 68 -7.24 22.85 -21.50
CA THR A 68 -8.14 23.78 -22.19
C THR A 68 -8.46 24.95 -21.26
N GLU A 69 -8.11 26.17 -21.67
CA GLU A 69 -8.35 27.41 -20.92
C GLU A 69 -9.83 27.64 -20.55
N ASN A 70 -10.76 27.10 -21.35
CA ASN A 70 -12.21 27.30 -21.18
C ASN A 70 -12.91 26.27 -20.29
N SER A 71 -12.21 25.24 -19.79
CA SER A 71 -12.84 24.26 -18.91
C SER A 71 -12.93 24.79 -17.47
N PRO A 72 -14.06 24.61 -16.76
CA PRO A 72 -14.15 25.04 -15.38
C PRO A 72 -13.13 24.24 -14.55
N PRO A 73 -12.35 24.91 -13.67
CA PRO A 73 -11.26 24.26 -12.95
C PRO A 73 -11.77 23.13 -12.06
N ALA A 74 -10.90 22.15 -11.78
CA ALA A 74 -11.20 21.11 -10.81
C ALA A 74 -11.39 21.69 -9.41
N THR A 75 -12.47 21.31 -8.75
CA THR A 75 -12.70 21.59 -7.34
C THR A 75 -11.68 20.87 -6.46
N ASP A 76 -11.45 21.37 -5.24
CA ASP A 76 -10.54 20.72 -4.28
C ASP A 76 -10.97 19.29 -3.93
N ALA A 77 -12.27 19.03 -3.89
CA ALA A 77 -12.83 17.71 -3.66
C ALA A 77 -12.55 16.75 -4.83
N GLU A 78 -12.70 17.21 -6.08
CA GLU A 78 -12.32 16.46 -7.29
C GLU A 78 -10.81 16.13 -7.29
N LYS A 79 -9.95 17.08 -6.92
CA LYS A 79 -8.50 16.86 -6.78
C LYS A 79 -8.17 15.85 -5.67
N SER A 80 -8.84 15.97 -4.52
CA SER A 80 -8.64 15.07 -3.38
C SER A 80 -9.00 13.62 -3.73
N ILE A 81 -10.16 13.40 -4.36
CA ILE A 81 -10.58 12.05 -4.77
C ILE A 81 -9.69 11.50 -5.90
N PHE A 82 -9.21 12.35 -6.82
CA PHE A 82 -8.23 11.96 -7.84
C PHE A 82 -6.92 11.50 -7.21
N ALA A 83 -6.42 12.21 -6.19
CA ALA A 83 -5.23 11.82 -5.43
C ALA A 83 -5.42 10.47 -4.71
N VAL A 84 -6.63 10.16 -4.22
CA VAL A 84 -6.93 8.81 -3.71
C VAL A 84 -6.85 7.77 -4.82
N GLY A 85 -7.35 8.06 -6.02
CA GLY A 85 -7.18 7.20 -7.20
C GLY A 85 -5.71 6.90 -7.50
N LEU A 86 -4.85 7.93 -7.50
CA LEU A 86 -3.41 7.81 -7.70
C LEU A 86 -2.75 6.97 -6.60
N THR A 87 -3.11 7.21 -5.34
CA THR A 87 -2.64 6.44 -4.18
C THR A 87 -2.92 4.95 -4.36
N ARG A 88 -4.14 4.58 -4.79
CA ARG A 88 -4.55 3.18 -4.95
C ARG A 88 -3.82 2.45 -6.08
N ILE A 89 -3.28 3.15 -7.06
CA ILE A 89 -2.44 2.57 -8.12
C ILE A 89 -0.94 2.70 -7.81
N GLY A 90 -0.57 3.15 -6.61
CA GLY A 90 0.81 3.28 -6.16
C GLY A 90 1.57 4.51 -6.69
N ALA A 91 0.88 5.46 -7.34
CA ALA A 91 1.44 6.73 -7.78
C ALA A 91 1.53 7.74 -6.61
N PHE A 92 2.18 7.33 -5.52
CA PHE A 92 2.16 8.03 -4.23
C PHE A 92 2.74 9.45 -4.29
N HIS A 93 3.83 9.64 -5.04
CA HIS A 93 4.49 10.95 -5.12
C HIS A 93 3.58 12.00 -5.79
N GLU A 94 2.98 11.65 -6.92
CA GLU A 94 2.04 12.53 -7.62
C GLU A 94 0.81 12.82 -6.76
N ALA A 95 0.25 11.80 -6.10
CA ALA A 95 -0.86 11.97 -5.18
C ALA A 95 -0.52 12.95 -4.03
N GLN A 96 0.68 12.82 -3.46
CA GLN A 96 1.14 13.68 -2.37
C GLN A 96 1.33 15.13 -2.83
N GLN A 97 1.95 15.36 -3.99
CA GLN A 97 2.12 16.71 -4.57
C GLN A 97 0.77 17.40 -4.75
N LEU A 98 -0.18 16.71 -5.39
CA LEU A 98 -1.52 17.25 -5.61
C LEU A 98 -2.23 17.59 -4.30
N LEU A 99 -2.11 16.75 -3.27
CA LEU A 99 -2.71 17.02 -1.96
C LEU A 99 -2.04 18.17 -1.21
N GLN A 100 -0.75 18.41 -1.42
CA GLN A 100 -0.02 19.51 -0.77
C GLN A 100 -0.41 20.89 -1.31
N GLU A 101 -0.84 20.95 -2.57
CA GLU A 101 -1.32 22.18 -3.22
C GLU A 101 -2.71 22.63 -2.73
N LEU A 102 -3.48 21.72 -2.12
CA LEU A 102 -4.84 22.03 -1.66
C LEU A 102 -4.84 22.90 -0.39
N PRO A 103 -5.87 23.74 -0.18
CA PRO A 103 -6.01 24.53 1.04
C PRO A 103 -6.19 23.67 2.30
N ASP A 104 -5.75 24.19 3.46
CA ASP A 104 -5.85 23.51 4.76
C ASP A 104 -7.27 23.55 5.36
N GLN A 105 -8.23 24.19 4.67
CA GLN A 105 -9.66 24.23 5.04
C GLN A 105 -10.47 23.03 4.48
N GLN A 106 -9.82 22.08 3.81
CA GLN A 106 -10.51 20.96 3.16
C GLN A 106 -10.36 19.67 3.97
N ALA A 107 -11.47 19.13 4.48
CA ALA A 107 -11.47 17.85 5.19
C ALA A 107 -10.90 16.72 4.32
N ASP A 108 -11.34 16.62 3.06
CA ASP A 108 -10.96 15.54 2.15
C ASP A 108 -9.46 15.46 1.87
N LYS A 109 -8.76 16.61 1.87
CA LYS A 109 -7.28 16.66 1.78
C LYS A 109 -6.65 15.82 2.88
N PHE A 110 -7.07 16.05 4.12
CA PHE A 110 -6.47 15.39 5.29
C PHE A 110 -6.82 13.91 5.34
N PHE A 111 -8.04 13.53 4.98
CA PHE A 111 -8.40 12.12 4.89
C PHE A 111 -7.58 11.41 3.80
N ALA A 112 -7.44 12.01 2.61
CA ALA A 112 -6.66 11.46 1.52
C ALA A 112 -5.16 11.32 1.88
N LEU A 113 -4.57 12.30 2.59
CA LEU A 113 -3.21 12.19 3.12
C LEU A 113 -3.07 11.04 4.12
N GLY A 114 -4.04 10.90 5.05
CA GLY A 114 -4.07 9.78 5.99
C GLY A 114 -4.04 8.43 5.29
N LEU A 115 -4.91 8.25 4.29
CA LEU A 115 -4.93 7.04 3.46
C LEU A 115 -3.61 6.83 2.72
N LEU A 116 -3.06 7.87 2.08
CA LEU A 116 -1.79 7.81 1.36
C LEU A 116 -0.65 7.29 2.23
N TYR A 117 -0.59 7.71 3.49
CA TYR A 117 0.43 7.23 4.43
C TYR A 117 0.17 5.81 4.90
N ILE A 118 -1.08 5.43 5.19
CA ILE A 118 -1.46 4.05 5.54
C ILE A 118 -1.07 3.08 4.40
N TRP A 119 -1.36 3.43 3.14
CA TRP A 119 -1.02 2.62 1.96
C TRP A 119 0.49 2.41 1.76
N GLN A 120 1.32 3.25 2.36
CA GLN A 120 2.78 3.13 2.35
C GLN A 120 3.35 2.51 3.63
N TRP A 121 2.50 1.99 4.52
CA TRP A 121 2.87 1.55 5.86
C TRP A 121 3.50 2.65 6.73
N LYS A 122 3.21 3.92 6.46
CA LYS A 122 3.71 5.09 7.21
C LYS A 122 2.70 5.55 8.26
N TYR A 123 2.24 4.64 9.13
CA TYR A 123 1.18 4.93 10.11
C TYR A 123 1.48 6.13 11.02
N ASP A 124 2.72 6.30 11.46
CA ASP A 124 3.15 7.48 12.24
C ASP A 124 2.81 8.80 11.52
N GLN A 125 2.99 8.86 10.20
CA GLN A 125 2.71 10.05 9.39
C GLN A 125 1.21 10.24 9.14
N ALA A 126 0.41 9.17 9.20
CA ALA A 126 -1.04 9.23 9.01
C ALA A 126 -1.77 9.89 10.18
N ILE A 127 -1.20 9.84 11.40
CA ILE A 127 -1.86 10.31 12.63
C ILE A 127 -2.22 11.80 12.56
N ARG A 128 -1.26 12.67 12.21
CA ARG A 128 -1.48 14.13 12.18
C ARG A 128 -2.60 14.56 11.20
N PRO A 129 -2.59 14.15 9.91
CA PRO A 129 -3.67 14.52 9.01
C PRO A 129 -5.01 13.92 9.45
N LEU A 130 -5.05 12.67 9.93
CA LEU A 130 -6.31 12.08 10.41
C LEU A 130 -6.88 12.81 11.63
N LYS A 131 -6.05 13.31 12.55
CA LYS A 131 -6.51 14.21 13.63
C LYS A 131 -7.12 15.49 13.07
N LYS A 132 -6.45 16.15 12.11
CA LYS A 132 -6.98 17.35 11.45
C LYS A 132 -8.34 17.08 10.80
N TYR A 133 -8.48 15.94 10.11
CA TYR A 133 -9.74 15.52 9.48
C TYR A 133 -10.91 15.45 10.47
N LEU A 134 -10.67 14.93 11.68
CA LEU A 134 -11.73 14.81 12.70
C LEU A 134 -12.28 16.16 13.17
N HIS A 135 -11.50 17.24 13.11
CA HIS A 135 -11.97 18.58 13.52
C HIS A 135 -13.03 19.19 12.60
N PHE A 136 -13.24 18.63 11.40
CA PHE A 136 -14.24 19.13 10.45
C PHE A 136 -15.64 18.58 10.68
N PHE A 137 -15.80 17.57 11.54
CA PHE A 137 -17.07 16.87 11.71
C PHE A 137 -17.47 16.80 13.17
N GLN A 138 -18.77 16.89 13.41
CA GLN A 138 -19.32 16.63 14.73
C GLN A 138 -19.04 15.18 15.15
N VAL A 139 -18.79 15.00 16.45
CA VAL A 139 -18.59 13.68 17.04
C VAL A 139 -19.81 12.80 16.79
N GLY A 140 -19.59 11.57 16.32
CA GLY A 140 -20.66 10.62 15.98
C GLY A 140 -21.13 10.67 14.52
N HIS A 141 -20.82 11.74 13.77
CA HIS A 141 -21.11 11.79 12.34
C HIS A 141 -20.37 10.67 11.58
N TYR A 142 -20.95 10.10 10.52
CA TYR A 142 -20.36 8.98 9.78
C TYR A 142 -18.91 9.26 9.32
N SER A 143 -18.65 10.44 8.76
CA SER A 143 -17.30 10.86 8.36
C SER A 143 -16.33 10.91 9.53
N TYR A 144 -16.78 11.40 10.70
CA TYR A 144 -15.99 11.39 11.93
C TYR A 144 -15.63 9.96 12.33
N LEU A 145 -16.60 9.03 12.31
CA LEU A 145 -16.36 7.62 12.67
C LEU A 145 -15.38 6.92 11.73
N ILE A 146 -15.46 7.18 10.43
CA ILE A 146 -14.51 6.65 9.44
C ILE A 146 -13.11 7.22 9.65
N GLY A 147 -12.99 8.52 9.93
CA GLY A 147 -11.73 9.16 10.29
C GLY A 147 -11.12 8.54 11.55
N LEU A 148 -11.96 8.33 12.57
CA LEU A 148 -11.55 7.79 13.87
C LEU A 148 -11.12 6.32 13.73
N LEU A 149 -11.81 5.53 12.91
CA LEU A 149 -11.42 4.15 12.60
C LEU A 149 -10.01 4.09 12.00
N ASN A 150 -9.72 4.92 11.00
CA ASN A 150 -8.39 4.95 10.35
C ASN A 150 -7.32 5.50 11.30
N LEU A 151 -7.63 6.49 12.12
CA LEU A 151 -6.73 7.02 13.14
C LEU A 151 -6.39 5.95 14.20
N THR A 152 -7.40 5.20 14.62
CA THR A 152 -7.27 4.09 15.56
C THR A 152 -6.36 2.99 15.00
N ALA A 153 -6.57 2.60 13.74
CA ALA A 153 -5.70 1.64 13.05
C ALA A 153 -4.25 2.14 12.98
N ALA A 154 -4.05 3.43 12.74
CA ALA A 154 -2.72 4.04 12.74
C ALA A 154 -2.06 3.98 14.12
N TYR A 155 -2.80 4.25 15.20
CA TYR A 155 -2.27 4.11 16.55
C TYR A 155 -1.86 2.69 16.91
N VAL A 156 -2.70 1.69 16.61
CA VAL A 156 -2.40 0.27 16.92
C VAL A 156 -1.18 -0.24 16.15
N ASN A 157 -0.94 0.28 14.93
CA ASN A 157 0.23 -0.10 14.11
C ASN A 157 1.50 0.70 14.44
N THR A 158 1.49 1.51 15.50
CA THR A 158 2.65 2.30 15.97
C THR A 158 2.91 1.99 17.44
N ASP A 159 3.87 2.68 18.07
CA ASP A 159 4.15 2.52 19.50
C ASP A 159 3.08 3.15 20.40
N GLN A 160 2.03 3.76 19.83
CA GLN A 160 0.92 4.40 20.54
C GLN A 160 -0.28 3.46 20.73
N ARG A 161 -0.03 2.17 20.97
CA ARG A 161 -1.05 1.12 21.07
C ARG A 161 -2.14 1.41 22.10
N ARG A 162 -1.78 1.83 23.31
CA ARG A 162 -2.75 2.18 24.37
C ARG A 162 -3.78 3.24 23.92
N ILE A 163 -3.30 4.30 23.25
CA ILE A 163 -4.17 5.34 22.69
C ILE A 163 -5.09 4.74 21.62
N GLY A 164 -4.56 3.81 20.81
CA GLY A 164 -5.33 3.03 19.85
C GLY A 164 -6.45 2.24 20.50
N SER A 165 -6.18 1.47 21.56
CA SER A 165 -7.17 0.67 22.27
C SER A 165 -8.27 1.54 22.88
N GLU A 166 -7.91 2.63 23.56
CA GLU A 166 -8.86 3.60 24.13
C GLU A 166 -9.75 4.24 23.05
N SER A 167 -9.13 4.63 21.92
CA SER A 167 -9.83 5.17 20.76
C SER A 167 -10.79 4.15 20.14
N ALA A 168 -10.40 2.88 20.06
CA ALA A 168 -11.23 1.80 19.54
C ALA A 168 -12.46 1.52 20.44
N GLN A 169 -12.29 1.53 21.77
CA GLN A 169 -13.42 1.40 22.70
C GLN A 169 -14.41 2.56 22.58
N LYS A 170 -13.89 3.79 22.47
CA LYS A 170 -14.73 4.97 22.20
C LYS A 170 -15.47 4.83 20.87
N LEU A 171 -14.80 4.31 19.83
CA LEU A 171 -15.44 4.05 18.53
C LEU A 171 -16.57 3.01 18.64
N LEU A 172 -16.37 1.92 19.38
CA LEU A 172 -17.41 0.91 19.63
C LEU A 172 -18.65 1.50 20.31
N SER A 173 -18.48 2.43 21.26
CA SER A 173 -19.64 3.06 21.92
C SER A 173 -20.55 3.83 20.94
N PHE A 174 -20.02 4.29 19.80
CA PHE A 174 -20.81 4.92 18.74
C PHE A 174 -21.50 3.93 17.81
N CYS A 175 -21.08 2.65 17.80
CA CYS A 175 -21.63 1.65 16.90
C CYS A 175 -22.92 0.98 17.42
N GLY A 176 -23.29 1.20 18.69
CA GLY A 176 -24.54 0.70 19.28
C GLY A 176 -24.88 -0.77 18.97
N GLN A 177 -26.16 -1.14 19.09
CA GLN A 177 -26.56 -2.52 18.76
C GLN A 177 -26.64 -2.79 17.25
N ASN A 178 -26.88 -1.81 16.37
CA ASN A 178 -26.99 -2.06 14.90
C ASN A 178 -26.62 -0.86 13.99
N GLN A 179 -25.88 0.15 14.48
CA GLN A 179 -25.47 1.27 13.63
C GLN A 179 -24.05 1.05 13.08
N PHE A 180 -23.91 1.06 11.76
CA PHE A 180 -22.63 0.91 11.05
C PHE A 180 -21.91 -0.44 11.30
N PRO A 181 -22.52 -1.58 10.93
CA PRO A 181 -21.97 -2.92 11.21
C PRO A 181 -20.52 -3.09 10.71
N LEU A 182 -20.19 -2.50 9.56
CA LEU A 182 -18.84 -2.57 9.03
C LEU A 182 -17.80 -1.80 9.88
N ILE A 183 -18.18 -0.64 10.44
CA ILE A 183 -17.30 0.11 11.33
C ILE A 183 -17.11 -0.70 12.63
N LYS A 184 -18.19 -1.27 13.17
CA LYS A 184 -18.14 -2.12 14.37
C LYS A 184 -17.20 -3.31 14.18
N ALA A 185 -17.38 -4.09 13.11
CA ALA A 185 -16.54 -5.25 12.81
C ALA A 185 -15.06 -4.87 12.69
N ASN A 186 -14.73 -3.84 11.89
CA ASN A 186 -13.35 -3.39 11.77
C ASN A 186 -12.77 -2.85 13.09
N THR A 187 -13.59 -2.25 13.95
CA THR A 187 -13.15 -1.78 15.26
C THR A 187 -12.83 -2.95 16.21
N LEU A 188 -13.68 -3.99 16.22
CA LEU A 188 -13.44 -5.23 16.96
C LEU A 188 -12.15 -5.92 16.49
N GLU A 189 -11.94 -5.98 15.17
CA GLU A 189 -10.71 -6.50 14.58
C GLU A 189 -9.45 -5.72 15.03
N ILE A 190 -9.51 -4.38 15.07
CA ILE A 190 -8.41 -3.54 15.57
C ILE A 190 -8.17 -3.77 17.08
N LEU A 191 -9.23 -3.92 17.88
CA LEU A 191 -9.10 -4.25 19.30
C LEU A 191 -8.44 -5.62 19.50
N ALA A 192 -8.78 -6.60 18.68
CA ALA A 192 -8.13 -7.90 18.72
C ALA A 192 -6.63 -7.79 18.44
N GLN A 193 -6.21 -6.99 17.45
CA GLN A 193 -4.79 -6.74 17.20
C GLN A 193 -4.07 -6.15 18.43
N SER A 194 -4.72 -5.20 19.13
CA SER A 194 -4.18 -4.64 20.36
C SER A 194 -4.03 -5.71 21.45
N CYS A 195 -5.07 -6.52 21.68
CA CYS A 195 -5.05 -7.60 22.65
C CYS A 195 -3.99 -8.66 22.33
N LEU A 196 -3.77 -8.99 21.05
CA LEU A 196 -2.69 -9.88 20.62
C LEU A 196 -1.30 -9.33 20.98
N HIS A 197 -1.08 -8.03 20.80
CA HIS A 197 0.17 -7.39 21.19
C HIS A 197 0.40 -7.40 22.71
N GLU A 198 -0.68 -7.33 23.50
CA GLU A 198 -0.67 -7.43 24.96
C GLU A 198 -0.69 -8.88 25.47
N LYS A 199 -0.70 -9.87 24.56
CA LYS A 199 -0.86 -11.31 24.88
C LYS A 199 -2.16 -11.64 25.63
N ASN A 200 -3.19 -10.81 25.50
CA ASN A 200 -4.52 -11.09 26.02
C ASN A 200 -5.34 -11.89 24.99
N PHE A 201 -4.98 -13.17 24.85
CA PHE A 201 -5.53 -14.05 23.81
C PHE A 201 -7.03 -14.28 23.93
N SER A 202 -7.56 -14.41 25.16
CA SER A 202 -9.00 -14.60 25.39
C SER A 202 -9.83 -13.40 24.89
N LYS A 203 -9.42 -12.16 25.19
CA LYS A 203 -10.11 -10.97 24.66
C LYS A 203 -9.95 -10.84 23.14
N ALA A 204 -8.77 -11.16 22.61
CA ALA A 204 -8.55 -11.15 21.16
C ALA A 204 -9.50 -12.12 20.45
N GLU A 205 -9.64 -13.35 20.97
CA GLU A 205 -10.56 -14.36 20.44
C GLU A 205 -12.02 -13.88 20.49
N PHE A 206 -12.45 -13.34 21.63
CA PHE A 206 -13.79 -12.76 21.79
C PHE A 206 -14.08 -11.73 20.71
N TYR A 207 -13.21 -10.73 20.54
CA TYR A 207 -13.41 -9.68 19.54
C TYR A 207 -13.38 -10.20 18.10
N LEU A 208 -12.52 -11.17 17.79
CA LEU A 208 -12.48 -11.79 16.45
C LEU A 208 -13.74 -12.61 16.16
N ASN A 209 -14.31 -13.28 17.16
CA ASN A 209 -15.55 -14.03 17.02
C ASN A 209 -16.75 -13.10 16.82
N GLU A 210 -16.84 -12.01 17.59
CA GLU A 210 -17.86 -10.98 17.36
C GLU A 210 -17.71 -10.29 16.01
N SER A 211 -16.49 -9.97 15.58
CA SER A 211 -16.26 -9.39 14.26
C SER A 211 -16.68 -10.36 13.13
N ALA A 212 -16.38 -11.65 13.28
CA ALA A 212 -16.74 -12.66 12.31
C ALA A 212 -18.27 -12.84 12.18
N SER A 213 -19.00 -12.79 13.31
CA SER A 213 -20.46 -12.95 13.31
C SER A 213 -21.16 -11.82 12.54
N ILE A 214 -20.65 -10.58 12.66
CA ILE A 214 -21.15 -9.42 11.92
C ILE A 214 -20.87 -9.55 10.40
N LEU A 215 -19.73 -10.14 10.02
CA LEU A 215 -19.28 -10.18 8.62
C LEU A 215 -19.72 -11.42 7.82
N LYS A 216 -20.29 -12.44 8.47
CA LYS A 216 -20.63 -13.76 7.89
C LYS A 216 -21.42 -13.71 6.58
N SER A 217 -22.20 -12.66 6.34
CA SER A 217 -23.04 -12.49 5.14
C SER A 217 -22.57 -11.38 4.18
N SER A 218 -21.47 -10.69 4.49
CA SER A 218 -21.05 -9.51 3.75
C SER A 218 -20.44 -9.82 2.36
N GLY A 219 -19.98 -11.06 2.15
CA GLY A 219 -19.28 -11.48 0.92
C GLY A 219 -18.00 -10.68 0.62
N SER A 220 -17.48 -9.98 1.63
CA SER A 220 -16.43 -8.96 1.48
C SER A 220 -15.05 -9.50 1.84
N ASP A 221 -13.99 -8.82 1.37
CA ASP A 221 -12.62 -9.13 1.76
C ASP A 221 -12.36 -8.91 3.27
N TYR A 222 -13.29 -8.29 4.00
CA TYR A 222 -13.18 -8.07 5.46
C TYR A 222 -13.19 -9.39 6.24
N GLU A 223 -13.91 -10.41 5.76
CA GLU A 223 -13.92 -11.73 6.38
C GLU A 223 -12.51 -12.35 6.38
N LEU A 224 -11.75 -12.15 5.30
CA LEU A 224 -10.38 -12.63 5.20
C LEU A 224 -9.47 -11.98 6.25
N PHE A 225 -9.64 -10.69 6.56
CA PHE A 225 -8.84 -10.01 7.57
C PHE A 225 -9.11 -10.58 8.98
N VAL A 226 -10.36 -10.90 9.30
CA VAL A 226 -10.71 -11.55 10.57
C VAL A 226 -10.14 -12.97 10.63
N ASN A 227 -10.30 -13.77 9.57
CA ASN A 227 -9.77 -15.13 9.51
C ASN A 227 -8.24 -15.16 9.62
N LYS A 228 -7.55 -14.19 9.00
CA LYS A 228 -6.10 -13.98 9.15
C LYS A 228 -5.72 -13.80 10.62
N TRP A 229 -6.40 -12.92 11.35
CA TRP A 229 -6.06 -12.69 12.76
C TRP A 229 -6.46 -13.83 13.69
N LYS A 230 -7.54 -14.57 13.39
CA LYS A 230 -7.86 -15.82 14.08
C LYS A 230 -6.75 -16.86 13.92
N LEU A 231 -6.19 -16.96 12.72
CA LEU A 231 -5.06 -17.87 12.50
C LEU A 231 -3.78 -17.37 13.18
N ILE A 232 -3.50 -16.05 13.15
CA ILE A 232 -2.37 -15.46 13.88
C ILE A 232 -2.49 -15.71 15.39
N LEU A 233 -3.71 -15.61 15.95
CA LEU A 233 -3.98 -15.96 17.34
C LEU A 233 -3.56 -17.41 17.64
N LYS A 234 -3.99 -18.38 16.83
CA LYS A 234 -3.59 -19.80 16.96
C LYS A 234 -2.09 -20.00 16.82
N ILE A 235 -1.44 -19.31 15.87
CA ILE A 235 0.02 -19.32 15.67
C ILE A 235 0.73 -18.87 16.95
N LEU A 236 0.28 -17.77 17.55
CA LEU A 236 0.87 -17.21 18.78
C LEU A 236 0.57 -18.03 20.04
N GLN A 237 -0.45 -18.89 20.00
CA GLN A 237 -0.77 -19.88 21.04
C GLN A 237 -0.11 -21.24 20.80
N GLU A 238 0.75 -21.36 19.79
CA GLU A 238 1.45 -22.61 19.42
C GLU A 238 0.50 -23.77 19.07
N SER A 239 -0.70 -23.45 18.58
CA SER A 239 -1.77 -24.42 18.28
C SER A 239 -2.16 -24.42 16.80
N VAL A 240 -1.26 -23.98 15.91
CA VAL A 240 -1.57 -23.81 14.48
C VAL A 240 -1.41 -25.12 13.71
N ASP A 241 -2.42 -25.45 12.91
CA ASP A 241 -2.32 -26.45 11.85
C ASP A 241 -1.67 -25.82 10.60
N LEU A 242 -0.58 -26.41 10.12
CA LEU A 242 0.13 -25.97 8.92
C LEU A 242 -0.75 -26.08 7.66
N GLU A 243 -1.71 -27.00 7.65
CA GLU A 243 -2.67 -27.14 6.57
C GLU A 243 -3.64 -25.95 6.56
N GLU A 244 -4.18 -25.55 7.72
CA GLU A 244 -5.02 -24.35 7.86
C GLU A 244 -4.28 -23.08 7.39
N LEU A 245 -3.00 -22.95 7.74
CA LEU A 245 -2.14 -21.86 7.26
C LEU A 245 -1.97 -21.86 5.74
N THR A 246 -1.73 -23.03 5.16
CA THR A 246 -1.57 -23.18 3.72
C THR A 246 -2.86 -22.85 2.98
N GLN A 247 -4.00 -23.34 3.46
CA GLN A 247 -5.32 -23.06 2.88
C GLN A 247 -5.65 -21.56 2.92
N LEU A 248 -5.42 -20.89 4.06
CA LEU A 248 -5.70 -19.46 4.17
C LEU A 248 -4.77 -18.63 3.26
N LYS A 249 -3.51 -19.04 3.10
CA LYS A 249 -2.59 -18.41 2.14
C LYS A 249 -3.10 -18.57 0.70
N VAL A 250 -3.47 -19.77 0.27
CA VAL A 250 -4.03 -20.00 -1.08
C VAL A 250 -5.28 -19.13 -1.29
N PHE A 251 -6.16 -19.04 -0.29
CA PHE A 251 -7.35 -18.20 -0.36
C PHE A 251 -7.01 -16.70 -0.46
N ALA A 252 -6.08 -16.20 0.36
CA ALA A 252 -5.62 -14.81 0.31
C ALA A 252 -4.98 -14.45 -1.04
N GLN A 253 -4.20 -15.37 -1.64
CA GLN A 253 -3.62 -15.20 -2.97
C GLN A 253 -4.71 -15.13 -4.05
N LYS A 254 -5.71 -16.02 -4.01
CA LYS A 254 -6.86 -16.00 -4.92
C LYS A 254 -7.65 -14.69 -4.82
N LYS A 255 -7.83 -14.18 -3.59
CA LYS A 255 -8.47 -12.88 -3.30
C LYS A 255 -7.57 -11.67 -3.53
N ARG A 256 -6.29 -11.87 -3.87
CA ARG A 256 -5.29 -10.82 -4.10
C ARG A 256 -5.05 -9.91 -2.88
N VAL A 257 -5.18 -10.46 -1.68
CA VAL A 257 -4.93 -9.76 -0.42
C VAL A 257 -3.53 -10.13 0.09
N PHE A 258 -2.53 -9.66 -0.64
CA PHE A 258 -1.12 -10.02 -0.44
C PHE A 258 -0.54 -9.54 0.90
N GLU A 259 -1.14 -8.52 1.50
CA GLU A 259 -0.78 -8.06 2.85
C GLU A 259 -1.08 -9.14 3.90
N ALA A 260 -2.18 -9.91 3.74
CA ALA A 260 -2.50 -11.02 4.62
C ALA A 260 -1.46 -12.15 4.50
N LEU A 261 -1.01 -12.47 3.28
CA LEU A 261 0.08 -13.44 3.06
C LEU A 261 1.35 -13.04 3.80
N ARG A 262 1.73 -11.77 3.68
CA ARG A 262 2.94 -11.23 4.30
C ARG A 262 2.87 -11.28 5.82
N GLU A 263 1.73 -10.91 6.40
CA GLU A 263 1.53 -10.98 7.85
C GLU A 263 1.49 -12.43 8.36
N LEU A 264 0.86 -13.36 7.63
CA LEU A 264 0.86 -14.77 8.00
C LEU A 264 2.26 -15.37 8.02
N ASP A 265 3.08 -15.09 6.98
CA ASP A 265 4.48 -15.50 6.96
C ASP A 265 5.29 -14.88 8.09
N PHE A 266 5.07 -13.60 8.38
CA PHE A 266 5.74 -12.91 9.47
C PHE A 266 5.43 -13.57 10.82
N TYR A 267 4.15 -13.73 11.17
CA TYR A 267 3.76 -14.27 12.46
C TYR A 267 4.14 -15.74 12.61
N HIS A 268 4.10 -16.52 11.52
CA HIS A 268 4.66 -17.87 11.51
C HIS A 268 6.16 -17.84 11.84
N SER A 269 6.96 -17.00 11.15
CA SER A 269 8.39 -16.87 11.46
C SER A 269 8.67 -16.42 12.89
N LEU A 270 7.80 -15.54 13.43
CA LEU A 270 7.90 -15.02 14.79
C LEU A 270 7.69 -16.13 15.82
N ALA A 271 6.65 -16.97 15.63
CA ALA A 271 6.34 -18.07 16.53
C ALA A 271 7.40 -19.18 16.49
N THR A 272 7.89 -19.52 15.28
CA THR A 272 8.93 -20.56 15.12
C THR A 272 10.35 -20.07 15.39
N ARG A 273 10.54 -18.76 15.57
CA ARG A 273 11.86 -18.09 15.64
C ARG A 273 12.76 -18.40 14.44
N ASP A 274 12.18 -18.66 13.28
CA ASP A 274 12.91 -18.93 12.05
C ASP A 274 13.45 -17.63 11.46
N GLU A 275 14.74 -17.36 11.71
CA GLU A 275 15.44 -16.18 11.18
C GLU A 275 15.41 -16.12 9.63
N ASN A 276 15.44 -17.26 8.94
CA ASN A 276 15.44 -17.29 7.48
C ASN A 276 14.06 -16.91 6.92
N ALA A 277 12.98 -17.44 7.51
CA ALA A 277 11.63 -17.04 7.16
C ALA A 277 11.40 -15.55 7.44
N PHE A 278 11.90 -15.04 8.58
CA PHE A 278 11.85 -13.61 8.89
C PHE A 278 12.60 -12.76 7.85
N LEU A 279 13.83 -13.15 7.48
CA LEU A 279 14.64 -12.43 6.49
C LEU A 279 14.00 -12.45 5.11
N LYS A 280 13.28 -13.51 4.73
CA LYS A 280 12.48 -13.58 3.51
C LYS A 280 11.34 -12.55 3.53
N VAL A 281 10.59 -12.45 4.63
CA VAL A 281 9.54 -11.43 4.79
C VAL A 281 10.14 -10.01 4.74
N TYR A 282 11.21 -9.78 5.49
CA TYR A 282 11.87 -8.48 5.60
C TYR A 282 12.47 -7.99 4.27
N SER A 283 13.08 -8.90 3.51
CA SER A 283 13.67 -8.60 2.22
C SER A 283 12.62 -8.50 1.12
N GLY A 284 11.53 -9.27 1.22
CA GLY A 284 10.47 -9.36 0.22
C GLY A 284 9.44 -8.22 0.23
N THR A 285 9.66 -7.17 1.01
CA THR A 285 8.84 -5.95 0.95
C THR A 285 9.70 -4.73 0.73
N ARG A 286 9.15 -3.71 0.09
CA ARG A 286 9.78 -2.39 -0.05
C ARG A 286 9.34 -1.38 1.03
N PHE A 287 8.32 -1.70 1.81
CA PHE A 287 7.71 -0.76 2.74
C PHE A 287 8.55 -0.63 4.02
N THR A 288 9.27 0.50 4.14
CA THR A 288 10.18 0.76 5.26
C THR A 288 9.47 0.80 6.61
N GLY A 289 8.23 1.31 6.66
CA GLY A 289 7.43 1.30 7.89
C GLY A 289 7.07 -0.12 8.34
N TYR A 290 6.73 -1.01 7.40
CA TYR A 290 6.52 -2.43 7.71
C TYR A 290 7.80 -3.10 8.21
N LYS A 291 8.94 -2.87 7.53
CA LYS A 291 10.26 -3.38 7.97
C LYS A 291 10.60 -2.95 9.39
N LYS A 292 10.38 -1.67 9.73
CA LYS A 292 10.58 -1.14 11.08
C LYS A 292 9.72 -1.89 12.10
N ARG A 293 8.42 -2.06 11.81
CA ARG A 293 7.47 -2.78 12.67
C ARG A 293 7.91 -4.22 12.92
N ILE A 294 8.11 -5.01 11.87
CA ILE A 294 8.42 -6.44 12.03
C ILE A 294 9.78 -6.66 12.68
N LYS A 295 10.77 -5.81 12.39
CA LYS A 295 12.09 -5.88 13.04
C LYS A 295 11.97 -5.66 14.56
N SER A 296 11.17 -4.67 14.96
CA SER A 296 10.91 -4.39 16.37
C SER A 296 10.17 -5.55 17.06
N LEU A 297 9.15 -6.11 16.40
CA LEU A 297 8.36 -7.20 16.96
C LEU A 297 9.14 -8.52 17.05
N PHE A 298 9.98 -8.83 16.06
CA PHE A 298 10.82 -10.02 16.07
C PHE A 298 11.97 -9.93 17.07
N GLY A 299 12.34 -8.72 17.50
CA GLY A 299 13.52 -8.51 18.34
C GLY A 299 14.83 -8.80 17.60
N PHE A 300 14.87 -8.60 16.28
CA PHE A 300 16.06 -8.88 15.47
C PHE A 300 17.17 -7.86 15.79
N GLN A 301 18.07 -8.23 16.70
CA GLN A 301 19.19 -7.40 17.16
C GLN A 301 20.37 -7.41 16.19
N LYS A 302 20.57 -8.52 15.45
CA LYS A 302 21.65 -8.63 14.46
C LYS A 302 21.49 -7.59 13.35
N SER A 303 22.60 -7.20 12.73
CA SER A 303 22.54 -6.48 11.46
C SER A 303 21.93 -7.41 10.41
N VAL A 304 20.97 -6.91 9.63
CA VAL A 304 20.46 -7.64 8.46
C VAL A 304 21.67 -7.95 7.55
N PRO A 305 21.88 -9.22 7.16
CA PRO A 305 23.05 -9.60 6.38
C PRO A 305 23.09 -8.81 5.07
N ARG A 306 24.30 -8.53 4.56
CA ARG A 306 24.49 -7.80 3.29
C ARG A 306 23.99 -8.58 2.07
N HIS A 307 23.96 -9.90 2.18
CA HIS A 307 23.48 -10.80 1.14
C HIS A 307 22.57 -11.81 1.82
N PHE A 308 21.38 -12.00 1.27
CA PHE A 308 20.43 -13.00 1.73
C PHE A 308 19.97 -13.84 0.53
N GLN A 309 20.03 -15.17 0.69
CA GLN A 309 19.60 -16.10 -0.34
C GLN A 309 18.13 -16.45 -0.11
N CYS A 310 17.27 -16.00 -1.02
CA CYS A 310 15.86 -16.30 -0.97
C CYS A 310 15.53 -17.46 -1.91
N HIS A 311 15.03 -18.55 -1.34
CA HIS A 311 14.61 -19.73 -2.09
C HIS A 311 13.19 -19.55 -2.63
N PHE A 312 13.02 -19.87 -3.92
CA PHE A 312 11.76 -19.84 -4.64
C PHE A 312 11.51 -21.16 -5.36
N GLY A 313 10.25 -21.62 -5.35
CA GLY A 313 9.83 -22.92 -5.90
C GLY A 313 9.89 -24.06 -4.88
N ASP A 314 9.45 -25.24 -5.31
CA ASP A 314 9.46 -26.45 -4.49
C ASP A 314 10.82 -27.15 -4.65
N GLY A 315 11.59 -27.25 -3.57
CA GLY A 315 12.83 -28.02 -3.53
C GLY A 315 14.11 -27.22 -3.30
N ASN A 316 15.16 -27.94 -2.90
CA ASN A 316 16.50 -27.42 -2.60
C ASN A 316 17.31 -27.19 -3.88
N SER A 317 16.81 -26.35 -4.78
CA SER A 317 17.59 -25.95 -5.95
C SER A 317 18.86 -25.22 -5.50
N SER A 318 19.99 -25.64 -6.05
CA SER A 318 21.28 -24.96 -5.91
C SER A 318 21.52 -23.91 -7.00
N LYS A 319 20.60 -23.77 -7.98
CA LYS A 319 20.77 -22.84 -9.10
C LYS A 319 20.57 -21.40 -8.62
N LYS A 320 21.69 -20.69 -8.45
CA LYS A 320 21.70 -19.25 -8.17
C LYS A 320 21.20 -18.49 -9.39
N PHE A 321 20.29 -17.55 -9.16
CA PHE A 321 19.77 -16.64 -10.16
C PHE A 321 20.14 -15.22 -9.79
N ASN A 322 20.97 -14.59 -10.63
CA ASN A 322 21.33 -13.19 -10.51
C ASN A 322 20.65 -12.38 -11.63
N PRO A 323 19.64 -11.55 -11.33
CA PRO A 323 18.97 -10.68 -12.29
C PRO A 323 19.91 -9.76 -13.08
N ASP A 324 21.06 -9.39 -12.52
CA ASP A 324 22.01 -8.49 -13.15
C ASP A 324 22.84 -9.16 -14.27
N HIS A 325 22.86 -10.49 -14.32
CA HIS A 325 23.54 -11.25 -15.39
C HIS A 325 22.71 -11.36 -16.67
N LEU A 326 21.45 -10.94 -16.65
CA LEU A 326 20.57 -11.02 -17.82
C LEU A 326 20.86 -9.91 -18.84
N ASN A 327 20.87 -10.29 -20.12
CA ASN A 327 21.00 -9.35 -21.23
C ASN A 327 19.66 -8.64 -21.54
N LEU A 328 19.26 -7.74 -20.65
CA LEU A 328 18.05 -6.94 -20.76
C LEU A 328 18.35 -5.53 -21.25
N THR A 329 17.46 -4.95 -22.04
CA THR A 329 17.54 -3.51 -22.34
C THR A 329 17.42 -2.68 -21.06
N LYS A 330 17.96 -1.46 -21.04
CA LYS A 330 17.97 -0.58 -19.84
C LYS A 330 16.58 -0.44 -19.20
N THR A 331 15.55 -0.21 -20.01
CA THR A 331 14.17 -0.04 -19.52
C THR A 331 13.58 -1.36 -19.01
N SER A 332 13.81 -2.48 -19.71
CA SER A 332 13.38 -3.81 -19.24
C SER A 332 14.07 -4.20 -17.93
N ARG A 333 15.38 -3.92 -17.80
CA ARG A 333 16.14 -4.16 -16.56
C ARG A 333 15.56 -3.37 -15.40
N LEU A 334 15.22 -2.08 -15.62
CA LEU A 334 14.59 -1.26 -14.59
C LEU A 334 13.20 -1.81 -14.21
N LEU A 335 12.36 -2.13 -15.19
CA LEU A 335 11.06 -2.77 -14.95
C LEU A 335 11.22 -4.07 -14.13
N PHE A 336 12.20 -4.89 -14.47
CA PHE A 336 12.43 -6.14 -13.78
C PHE A 336 12.87 -5.93 -12.32
N LYS A 337 13.77 -4.97 -12.06
CA LYS A 337 14.14 -4.57 -10.69
C LYS A 337 12.95 -4.05 -9.89
N ILE A 338 12.03 -3.32 -10.51
CA ILE A 338 10.79 -2.85 -9.87
C ILE A 338 9.91 -4.06 -9.48
N ILE A 339 9.70 -5.00 -10.41
CA ILE A 339 8.89 -6.22 -10.17
C ILE A 339 9.47 -7.05 -9.02
N LEU A 340 10.80 -7.16 -8.92
CA LEU A 340 11.48 -7.89 -7.86
C LEU A 340 11.62 -7.10 -6.55
N SER A 341 11.09 -5.88 -6.45
CA SER A 341 11.20 -5.08 -5.21
C SER A 341 10.20 -5.50 -4.11
N ASP A 342 9.19 -6.30 -4.46
CA ASP A 342 8.21 -6.87 -3.53
C ASP A 342 7.87 -8.30 -3.98
N TYR A 343 8.15 -9.30 -3.14
CA TYR A 343 7.92 -10.71 -3.47
C TYR A 343 6.50 -11.16 -3.15
N TYR A 344 5.79 -10.38 -2.33
CA TYR A 344 4.48 -10.76 -1.83
C TYR A 344 3.36 -10.30 -2.74
N ARG A 345 3.45 -9.07 -3.25
CA ARG A 345 2.39 -8.48 -4.05
C ARG A 345 2.83 -8.17 -5.48
N PRO A 346 1.91 -8.25 -6.45
CA PRO A 346 2.06 -7.60 -7.73
C PRO A 346 2.30 -6.10 -7.56
N ILE A 347 3.14 -5.55 -8.44
CA ILE A 347 3.44 -4.13 -8.48
C ILE A 347 2.34 -3.40 -9.24
N GLN A 348 1.81 -2.33 -8.64
CA GLN A 348 0.72 -1.55 -9.24
C GLN A 348 1.25 -0.70 -10.41
N LEU A 349 0.44 -0.47 -11.46
CA LEU A 349 0.96 0.19 -12.66
C LEU A 349 1.32 1.66 -12.47
N GLY A 350 0.69 2.38 -11.53
CA GLY A 350 1.10 3.75 -11.20
C GLY A 350 2.47 3.80 -10.53
N GLU A 351 2.77 2.81 -9.70
CA GLU A 351 4.09 2.61 -9.11
C GLU A 351 5.15 2.30 -10.18
N VAL A 352 4.86 1.40 -11.11
CA VAL A 352 5.76 1.11 -12.24
C VAL A 352 5.99 2.37 -13.08
N PHE A 353 4.93 3.11 -13.39
CA PHE A 353 5.01 4.32 -14.21
C PHE A 353 5.93 5.36 -13.56
N LYS A 354 5.75 5.64 -12.27
CA LYS A 354 6.55 6.64 -11.56
C LYS A 354 8.04 6.30 -11.55
N GLU A 355 8.38 5.02 -11.44
CA GLU A 355 9.79 4.59 -11.43
C GLU A 355 10.42 4.62 -12.84
N LEU A 356 9.65 4.31 -13.89
CA LEU A 356 10.13 4.36 -15.28
C LEU A 356 10.18 5.78 -15.85
N TYR A 357 9.22 6.64 -15.47
CA TYR A 357 9.01 7.98 -16.01
C TYR A 357 8.84 8.98 -14.85
N PRO A 358 9.91 9.26 -14.08
CA PRO A 358 9.81 10.04 -12.85
C PRO A 358 9.37 11.50 -13.04
N GLU A 359 9.56 12.06 -14.23
CA GLU A 359 9.19 13.45 -14.54
C GLU A 359 7.80 13.58 -15.18
N GLU A 360 7.08 12.47 -15.32
CA GLU A 360 5.77 12.43 -15.97
C GLU A 360 4.64 12.13 -14.98
N HIS A 361 3.46 12.65 -15.26
CA HIS A 361 2.23 12.32 -14.54
C HIS A 361 1.56 11.08 -15.11
N PHE A 362 0.88 10.31 -14.26
CA PHE A 362 0.16 9.13 -14.70
C PHE A 362 -1.11 9.52 -15.46
N ASN A 363 -1.14 9.19 -16.76
CA ASN A 363 -2.33 9.34 -17.59
C ASN A 363 -2.95 7.96 -17.86
N PRO A 364 -4.20 7.70 -17.42
CA PRO A 364 -4.82 6.38 -17.56
C PRO A 364 -5.01 5.93 -19.01
N GLN A 365 -5.02 6.85 -19.99
CA GLN A 365 -5.16 6.53 -21.42
C GLN A 365 -3.82 6.24 -22.10
N THR A 366 -2.79 7.03 -21.82
CA THR A 366 -1.50 6.94 -22.55
C THR A 366 -0.40 6.20 -21.78
N SER A 367 -0.40 6.27 -20.44
CA SER A 367 0.61 5.56 -19.61
C SER A 367 0.44 4.04 -19.68
N LEU A 368 -0.79 3.54 -19.71
CA LEU A 368 -1.05 2.09 -19.71
C LEU A 368 -0.51 1.38 -20.98
N PRO A 369 -0.79 1.86 -22.22
CA PRO A 369 -0.18 1.29 -23.42
C PRO A 369 1.36 1.34 -23.41
N ARG A 370 1.96 2.45 -22.95
CA ARG A 370 3.42 2.59 -22.85
C ARG A 370 4.03 1.55 -21.92
N LEU A 371 3.44 1.37 -20.74
CA LEU A 371 3.88 0.34 -19.80
C LEU A 371 3.74 -1.07 -20.38
N TYR A 372 2.65 -1.34 -21.10
CA TYR A 372 2.43 -2.64 -21.73
C TYR A 372 3.47 -2.97 -22.80
N GLN A 373 3.93 -1.98 -23.57
CA GLN A 373 5.02 -2.16 -24.54
C GLN A 373 6.33 -2.56 -23.86
N VAL A 374 6.71 -1.88 -22.77
CA VAL A 374 7.90 -2.25 -21.97
C VAL A 374 7.75 -3.65 -21.39
N PHE A 375 6.57 -4.00 -20.86
CA PHE A 375 6.27 -5.33 -20.35
C PHE A 375 6.41 -6.41 -21.43
N ARG A 376 5.87 -6.20 -22.63
CA ARG A 376 5.99 -7.17 -23.74
C ARG A 376 7.45 -7.41 -24.12
N ARG A 377 8.27 -6.36 -24.14
CA ARG A 377 9.70 -6.45 -24.38
C ARG A 377 10.39 -7.27 -23.29
N LEU A 378 10.20 -6.92 -22.02
CA LEU A 378 10.74 -7.67 -20.88
C LEU A 378 10.35 -9.15 -20.94
N LYS A 379 9.08 -9.46 -21.22
CA LYS A 379 8.62 -10.85 -21.33
C LYS A 379 9.36 -11.62 -22.44
N LYS A 380 9.64 -10.99 -23.58
CA LYS A 380 10.40 -11.59 -24.69
C LYS A 380 11.86 -11.84 -24.26
N GLU A 381 12.50 -10.82 -23.68
CA GLU A 381 13.89 -10.89 -23.23
C GLU A 381 14.08 -11.97 -22.14
N LEU A 382 13.23 -12.02 -21.11
CA LEU A 382 13.29 -13.05 -20.06
C LEU A 382 13.14 -14.48 -20.62
N LYS A 383 12.33 -14.66 -21.67
CA LYS A 383 12.19 -15.96 -22.35
C LYS A 383 13.47 -16.33 -23.12
N GLN A 384 14.11 -15.37 -23.79
CA GLN A 384 15.36 -15.58 -24.52
C GLN A 384 16.50 -15.94 -23.57
N GLU A 385 16.57 -15.29 -22.42
CA GLU A 385 17.56 -15.54 -21.36
C GLU A 385 17.25 -16.79 -20.50
N GLN A 386 16.18 -17.53 -20.81
CA GLN A 386 15.73 -18.71 -20.06
C GLN A 386 15.62 -18.46 -18.55
N ALA A 387 15.09 -17.30 -18.16
CA ALA A 387 14.93 -16.94 -16.76
C ALA A 387 14.03 -17.98 -16.04
N PRO A 388 14.31 -18.33 -14.76
CA PRO A 388 13.57 -19.35 -14.00
C PRO A 388 12.19 -18.85 -13.51
N LEU A 389 11.68 -17.77 -14.10
CA LEU A 389 10.42 -17.14 -13.76
C LEU A 389 9.77 -16.57 -15.00
N LYS A 390 8.46 -16.30 -14.91
CA LYS A 390 7.72 -15.52 -15.91
C LYS A 390 7.02 -14.34 -15.28
N VAL A 391 6.90 -13.26 -16.04
CA VAL A 391 6.13 -12.08 -15.68
C VAL A 391 4.72 -12.15 -16.26
N HIS A 392 3.74 -11.62 -15.53
CA HIS A 392 2.34 -11.60 -15.90
C HIS A 392 1.77 -10.17 -15.78
N TRP A 393 0.99 -9.77 -16.78
CA TRP A 393 0.29 -8.49 -16.79
C TRP A 393 -1.19 -8.70 -16.50
N ASP A 394 -1.69 -8.03 -15.48
CA ASP A 394 -3.07 -8.13 -15.02
C ASP A 394 -3.61 -6.72 -14.88
N LYS A 395 -3.93 -6.06 -16.02
CA LYS A 395 -4.58 -4.73 -16.30
C LYS A 395 -4.34 -3.55 -15.34
N LYS A 396 -4.32 -3.79 -14.04
CA LYS A 396 -4.05 -2.94 -12.88
C LYS A 396 -2.63 -3.12 -12.29
N GLN A 397 -1.97 -4.25 -12.54
CA GLN A 397 -0.71 -4.61 -11.89
C GLN A 397 0.16 -5.56 -12.74
N ILE A 398 1.44 -5.70 -12.36
CA ILE A 398 2.39 -6.66 -12.91
C ILE A 398 2.84 -7.60 -11.80
N SER A 399 2.74 -8.90 -12.05
CA SER A 399 3.22 -9.93 -11.15
C SER A 399 4.27 -10.80 -11.83
N TRP A 400 4.85 -11.70 -11.06
CA TRP A 400 5.74 -12.73 -11.56
C TRP A 400 5.41 -14.06 -10.88
N MET A 401 5.81 -15.16 -11.49
CA MET A 401 5.69 -16.48 -10.91
C MET A 401 6.88 -17.35 -11.29
N VAL A 402 7.23 -18.24 -10.38
CA VAL A 402 8.32 -19.20 -10.51
C VAL A 402 7.98 -20.22 -11.62
N LEU A 403 8.96 -20.54 -12.46
CA LEU A 403 8.86 -21.61 -13.47
C LEU A 403 9.63 -22.87 -13.04
N SER A 404 10.76 -22.68 -12.36
CA SER A 404 11.59 -23.73 -11.80
C SER A 404 12.23 -23.22 -10.52
N SER A 405 12.64 -24.11 -9.62
CA SER A 405 13.18 -23.70 -8.32
C SER A 405 14.54 -23.00 -8.48
N PHE A 406 14.74 -21.88 -7.79
CA PHE A 406 15.97 -21.08 -7.85
C PHE A 406 16.25 -20.36 -6.53
N VAL A 407 17.52 -19.96 -6.36
CA VAL A 407 17.96 -19.11 -5.26
C VAL A 407 18.20 -17.70 -5.79
N LEU A 408 17.39 -16.74 -5.35
CA LEU A 408 17.63 -15.33 -5.62
C LEU A 408 18.64 -14.80 -4.61
N GLU A 409 19.77 -14.30 -5.10
CA GLU A 409 20.66 -13.53 -4.25
C GLU A 409 20.09 -12.12 -4.10
N VAL A 410 19.57 -11.83 -2.92
CA VAL A 410 19.02 -10.54 -2.57
C VAL A 410 20.10 -9.76 -1.87
N GLU A 411 20.56 -8.68 -2.49
CA GLU A 411 21.15 -7.60 -1.72
C GLU A 411 19.96 -6.88 -1.07
N PRO A 412 19.76 -7.02 0.26
CA PRO A 412 18.78 -6.17 0.92
C PRO A 412 19.20 -4.74 0.57
N VAL A 413 18.22 -3.87 0.34
CA VAL A 413 18.43 -2.46 -0.05
C VAL A 413 19.08 -1.68 1.11
N GLN A 414 20.27 -2.07 1.52
CA GLN A 414 21.33 -1.23 2.00
C GLN A 414 22.10 -0.84 0.74
N LYS A 415 21.46 -0.06 -0.15
CA LYS A 415 22.26 0.66 -1.14
C LYS A 415 23.29 1.41 -0.33
N LYS A 416 24.58 1.08 -0.55
CA LYS A 416 25.68 1.99 -0.18
C LYS A 416 25.18 3.35 -0.60
N VAL A 417 24.94 4.22 0.36
CA VAL A 417 24.64 5.59 0.03
C VAL A 417 25.91 6.07 -0.65
N GLU A 418 25.91 6.10 -1.98
CA GLU A 418 27.08 6.51 -2.76
C GLU A 418 27.51 7.93 -2.39
N LEU A 419 26.67 8.69 -1.69
CA LEU A 419 27.04 9.96 -1.06
C LEU A 419 28.22 9.86 -0.10
N LEU A 420 28.57 8.67 0.42
CA LEU A 420 29.82 8.51 1.16
C LEU A 420 31.05 8.72 0.26
N LYS A 421 30.94 8.51 -1.05
CA LYS A 421 32.00 8.75 -2.04
C LYS A 421 32.18 10.21 -2.42
N VAL A 422 31.21 11.09 -2.13
CA VAL A 422 31.40 12.54 -2.34
C VAL A 422 32.55 12.98 -1.44
N SER A 423 33.59 13.57 -2.01
CA SER A 423 34.86 13.84 -1.35
C SER A 423 34.69 14.77 -0.13
N THR A 424 33.79 15.73 -0.23
CA THR A 424 33.60 16.75 0.81
C THR A 424 32.61 16.32 1.89
N HIS A 425 32.82 16.84 3.10
CA HIS A 425 31.92 16.61 4.24
C HIS A 425 30.65 17.46 4.15
N VAL A 426 30.71 18.62 3.47
CA VAL A 426 29.59 19.48 3.12
C VAL A 426 29.53 19.56 1.60
N PHE A 427 28.37 19.28 1.01
CA PHE A 427 28.20 19.20 -0.42
C PHE A 427 26.83 19.72 -0.89
N SER A 428 26.76 20.10 -2.16
CA SER A 428 25.55 20.51 -2.88
C SER A 428 25.02 19.41 -3.80
N VAL A 429 23.83 19.61 -4.36
CA VAL A 429 23.28 18.72 -5.40
C VAL A 429 24.20 18.67 -6.63
N ALA A 430 24.76 19.82 -7.02
CA ALA A 430 25.66 19.91 -8.17
C ALA A 430 26.93 19.07 -7.97
N GLN A 431 27.55 19.14 -6.79
CA GLN A 431 28.73 18.33 -6.48
C GLN A 431 28.45 16.81 -6.54
N ILE A 432 27.24 16.37 -6.16
CA ILE A 432 26.88 14.95 -6.31
C ILE A 432 26.77 14.56 -7.78
N ILE A 433 26.18 15.42 -8.61
CA ILE A 433 26.05 15.20 -10.06
C ILE A 433 27.44 15.08 -10.67
N ASP A 434 28.32 16.03 -10.36
CA ASP A 434 29.67 16.11 -10.92
C ASP A 434 30.55 14.95 -10.44
N GLU A 435 30.63 14.71 -9.13
CA GLU A 435 31.53 13.69 -8.58
C GLU A 435 31.06 12.24 -8.81
N LEU A 436 29.73 12.00 -8.86
CA LEU A 436 29.20 10.65 -9.08
C LEU A 436 28.81 10.38 -10.54
N GLY A 437 28.86 11.39 -11.42
CA GLY A 437 28.41 11.27 -12.81
C GLY A 437 26.94 10.86 -12.95
N VAL A 438 26.08 11.30 -12.03
CA VAL A 438 24.66 10.91 -11.98
C VAL A 438 23.75 12.04 -12.44
N SER A 439 22.55 11.71 -12.94
CA SER A 439 21.56 12.73 -13.28
C SER A 439 21.10 13.51 -12.04
N LYS A 440 20.58 14.74 -12.23
CA LYS A 440 19.99 15.55 -11.15
C LYS A 440 18.92 14.80 -10.34
N SER A 441 18.04 14.06 -11.01
CA SER A 441 17.02 13.23 -10.35
C SER A 441 17.60 12.04 -9.58
N ALA A 442 18.70 11.45 -10.06
CA ALA A 442 19.44 10.43 -9.31
C ALA A 442 20.14 11.02 -8.09
N ALA A 443 20.73 12.21 -8.20
CA ALA A 443 21.34 12.93 -7.08
C ALA A 443 20.32 13.25 -5.97
N TYR A 444 19.13 13.77 -6.31
CA TYR A 444 18.06 13.99 -5.33
C TYR A 444 17.58 12.69 -4.68
N ARG A 445 17.44 11.60 -5.43
CA ARG A 445 17.09 10.28 -4.85
C ARG A 445 18.15 9.80 -3.86
N LEU A 446 19.44 9.98 -4.17
CA LEU A 446 20.53 9.66 -3.25
C LEU A 446 20.44 10.53 -1.98
N ILE A 447 20.23 11.84 -2.12
CA ILE A 447 20.07 12.77 -0.99
C ILE A 447 18.92 12.35 -0.08
N ASP A 448 17.74 12.11 -0.65
CA ASP A 448 16.55 11.73 0.10
C ASP A 448 16.79 10.43 0.87
N GLN A 449 17.43 9.44 0.23
CA GLN A 449 17.83 8.19 0.90
C GLN A 449 18.79 8.45 2.06
N ALA A 450 19.80 9.30 1.87
CA ALA A 450 20.77 9.60 2.91
C ALA A 450 20.20 10.39 4.08
N LEU A 451 19.27 11.32 3.82
CA LEU A 451 18.53 12.05 4.85
C LEU A 451 17.67 11.08 5.67
N ILE A 452 16.94 10.17 5.00
CA ILE A 452 16.13 9.13 5.66
C ILE A 452 17.01 8.24 6.55
N LEU A 453 18.20 7.87 6.07
CA LEU A 453 19.17 7.06 6.82
C LEU A 453 19.96 7.85 7.87
N LYS A 454 19.68 9.16 8.03
CA LYS A 454 20.41 10.09 8.90
C LYS A 454 21.93 10.07 8.67
N LYS A 455 22.36 9.75 7.44
CA LYS A 455 23.78 9.78 7.04
C LYS A 455 24.22 11.18 6.64
N ILE A 456 23.28 12.04 6.28
CA ILE A 456 23.48 13.48 6.05
C ILE A 456 22.39 14.28 6.75
N ARG A 457 22.62 15.59 6.93
CA ARG A 457 21.63 16.57 7.39
C ARG A 457 21.62 17.79 6.46
N ARG A 458 20.47 18.46 6.31
CA ARG A 458 20.39 19.75 5.60
C ARG A 458 21.02 20.86 6.45
N GLN A 459 21.84 21.71 5.84
CA GLN A 459 22.38 22.93 6.46
C GLN A 459 21.85 24.23 5.84
N GLY A 460 21.20 24.15 4.68
CA GLY A 460 20.62 25.30 3.99
C GLY A 460 19.89 24.85 2.73
N ALA A 461 19.46 25.82 1.93
CA ALA A 461 18.84 25.53 0.64
C ALA A 461 19.86 24.83 -0.29
N GLY A 462 19.65 23.55 -0.56
CA GLY A 462 20.50 22.77 -1.47
C GLY A 462 21.86 22.33 -0.93
N ILE A 463 22.15 22.56 0.37
CA ILE A 463 23.42 22.18 1.01
C ILE A 463 23.19 21.11 2.07
N PHE A 464 24.03 20.08 2.03
CA PHE A 464 23.96 18.91 2.89
C PHE A 464 25.31 18.65 3.55
N LYS A 465 25.30 18.13 4.79
CA LYS A 465 26.50 17.77 5.56
C LYS A 465 26.42 16.32 5.99
N LYS A 466 27.49 15.54 5.83
CA LYS A 466 27.57 14.16 6.35
C LYS A 466 27.45 14.17 7.88
N VAL A 467 26.73 13.21 8.44
CA VAL A 467 26.64 12.95 9.88
C VAL A 467 27.66 11.85 10.15
N GLY A 468 28.72 12.20 10.90
CA GLY A 468 29.81 11.30 11.28
C GLY A 468 29.35 10.16 12.19
#